data_AF-A0A1E5GRG7-F1
#
_entry.id   AF-A0A1E5GRG7-F1
#
_cell.length_a   1.000
_cell.length_b   1.000
_cell.length_c   1.000
_cell.angle_alpha   90.00
_cell.angle_beta   90.00
_cell.angle_gamma   90.00
#
_symmetry.space_group_name_H-M   'P 1'
#
loop_
_entity.id
_entity.type
_entity.pdbx_description
1 polymer ?
#
loop_
_entity_poly.entity_id
_entity_poly.type
_entity_poly.pdbx_seq_one_letter_code
_entity_poly.pdbx_strand_id
1 'polypeptide(L)'
;MGTFIMLVGFLGVIGGGFFLVQSFIKKQPKKKALLLTGISFIVMIGASSTLPAIPQIELTEESVETNAQGTVIITGKTNEQSHITLDGEKIKTKKGIFSYEATLKDDQPKKLTFVASIGDNDKAKTIEVRPSKAFVAFLNEEKQEQESIKKAETALVLAEKKPTQKNYDEAATRVTSLTKEQDDFTNRLAIVKENIPIYEAVELAETKQTKEHIDSAAALVAKATLNKDSLFKRVATLQQKIAEKEKTEKQIATAREAVEKAEQEPTDEHYNLALAKINELPNNNTELTKRVEKVKQTLTAQKEEAKRVAEAQKKAEQEAQKAVAEQQQAQAAAAAQTPAPNTQATGEMVLVTRTGDKYHNRKCGNGTYTPATLEEAKNRGLTPCSKCFG
;
A
#
# COMPACT_ATOMS: atom_id res chain seq x y z
N MET A 1 80.26 81.45 23.99
CA MET A 1 80.06 82.92 24.02
C MET A 1 78.58 83.15 23.74
N GLY A 2 77.78 83.79 24.59
CA GLY A 2 78.11 84.63 25.74
C GLY A 2 77.33 85.94 25.59
N THR A 3 76.31 86.13 26.45
CA THR A 3 75.64 87.40 26.77
C THR A 3 75.20 88.31 25.61
N PHE A 4 73.90 88.31 25.27
CA PHE A 4 73.05 89.53 25.21
C PHE A 4 71.56 89.17 24.98
N ILE A 5 70.89 88.73 26.05
CA ILE A 5 69.43 88.89 26.19
C ILE A 5 69.23 90.15 27.05
N MET A 6 68.10 90.84 26.88
CA MET A 6 67.65 92.06 27.59
C MET A 6 68.19 93.40 27.05
N LEU A 7 67.41 94.07 26.17
CA LEU A 7 67.01 95.50 26.36
C LEU A 7 66.05 96.09 25.29
N VAL A 8 65.04 95.35 24.83
CA VAL A 8 63.79 95.99 24.33
C VAL A 8 62.57 95.25 24.87
N GLY A 9 62.38 95.35 26.18
CA GLY A 9 61.08 95.08 26.79
C GLY A 9 60.28 96.37 26.94
N PHE A 10 58.97 96.20 27.06
CA PHE A 10 58.16 96.96 28.03
C PHE A 10 57.47 98.29 27.64
N LEU A 11 57.09 98.52 26.38
CA LEU A 11 55.98 99.45 26.06
C LEU A 11 55.12 98.90 24.91
N GLY A 12 53.91 98.42 25.21
CA GLY A 12 53.01 97.81 24.21
C GLY A 12 51.95 96.83 24.73
N VAL A 13 51.90 96.57 26.04
CA VAL A 13 50.70 96.01 26.71
C VAL A 13 49.83 97.18 27.19
N ILE A 14 48.52 96.96 27.28
CA ILE A 14 47.44 97.95 27.55
C ILE A 14 46.98 98.67 26.29
N GLY A 15 46.10 98.00 25.53
CA GLY A 15 45.60 98.51 24.24
C GLY A 15 44.43 97.72 23.66
N GLY A 16 43.37 97.48 24.44
CA GLY A 16 42.05 97.16 23.87
C GLY A 16 41.76 95.70 23.51
N GLY A 17 41.85 94.79 24.49
CA GLY A 17 40.99 93.60 24.51
C GLY A 17 39.52 93.99 24.75
N PHE A 18 38.90 94.68 23.79
CA PHE A 18 37.52 95.19 23.87
C PHE A 18 36.95 95.43 22.47
N PHE A 19 36.64 94.38 21.71
CA PHE A 19 35.54 94.33 20.71
C PHE A 19 35.39 92.91 20.12
N LEU A 20 35.21 91.92 21.00
CA LEU A 20 34.34 90.79 20.64
C LEU A 20 32.89 91.27 20.78
N VAL A 21 32.00 90.81 19.88
CA VAL A 21 30.56 91.13 19.85
C VAL A 21 30.22 92.57 19.40
N GLN A 22 30.49 92.90 18.14
CA GLN A 22 29.52 93.58 17.26
C GLN A 22 29.98 93.58 15.79
N SER A 23 29.41 92.70 14.97
CA SER A 23 28.90 93.00 13.61
C SER A 23 28.51 91.69 12.89
N PHE A 24 27.43 91.06 13.36
CA PHE A 24 26.51 90.43 12.42
C PHE A 24 25.79 91.57 11.66
N ILE A 25 25.39 91.31 10.41
CA ILE A 25 24.49 92.12 9.53
C ILE A 25 25.19 92.97 8.44
N LYS A 26 24.82 92.65 7.17
CA LYS A 26 24.91 93.39 5.87
C LYS A 26 26.11 93.19 4.91
N LYS A 27 25.86 92.29 3.94
CA LYS A 27 25.87 92.51 2.46
C LYS A 27 27.03 93.28 1.78
N GLN A 28 27.88 92.50 1.06
CA GLN A 28 28.44 92.79 -0.28
C GLN A 28 29.45 93.96 -0.44
N PRO A 29 30.14 94.14 -1.61
CA PRO A 29 31.02 93.15 -2.25
C PRO A 29 32.34 93.75 -2.85
N LYS A 30 33.18 92.88 -3.44
CA LYS A 30 34.13 93.14 -4.57
C LYS A 30 35.45 93.94 -4.35
N LYS A 31 36.53 93.27 -4.82
CA LYS A 31 37.72 93.77 -5.56
C LYS A 31 38.90 94.45 -4.82
N LYS A 32 40.04 93.73 -4.88
CA LYS A 32 41.44 94.17 -5.19
C LYS A 32 41.92 95.56 -4.70
N ALA A 33 42.95 95.59 -3.84
CA ALA A 33 44.33 96.00 -4.17
C ALA A 33 45.15 96.50 -2.94
N LEU A 34 46.32 95.88 -2.69
CA LEU A 34 47.59 96.42 -2.14
C LEU A 34 48.51 95.19 -1.95
N LEU A 35 49.65 94.94 -2.61
CA LEU A 35 50.67 95.74 -3.33
C LEU A 35 51.79 96.29 -2.41
N LEU A 36 52.91 95.54 -2.32
CA LEU A 36 54.27 95.87 -1.81
C LEU A 36 54.39 96.28 -0.31
N THR A 37 55.41 95.93 0.48
CA THR A 37 56.85 95.54 0.30
C THR A 37 57.29 94.53 1.40
N GLY A 38 58.45 93.84 1.36
CA GLY A 38 59.51 93.82 0.34
C GLY A 38 60.76 92.96 0.65
N ILE A 39 61.62 92.87 -0.37
CA ILE A 39 63.09 92.68 -0.40
C ILE A 39 63.71 91.39 0.21
N SER A 40 63.83 90.38 -0.65
CA SER A 40 65.08 89.71 -1.10
C SER A 40 66.25 89.40 -0.14
N PHE A 41 66.68 88.13 -0.13
CA PHE A 41 68.10 87.74 0.02
C PHE A 41 68.46 86.59 -0.95
N ILE A 42 69.69 86.64 -1.48
CA ILE A 42 70.19 85.93 -2.68
C ILE A 42 71.69 85.65 -2.45
N VAL A 43 72.28 84.48 -2.74
CA VAL A 43 71.79 83.17 -3.24
C VAL A 43 72.80 82.08 -2.83
N MET A 44 72.44 80.78 -2.89
CA MET A 44 73.46 79.74 -3.08
C MET A 44 72.98 78.55 -3.93
N ILE A 45 73.91 78.01 -4.73
CA ILE A 45 73.72 77.00 -5.78
C ILE A 45 74.14 75.62 -5.25
N GLY A 46 73.43 74.56 -5.63
CA GLY A 46 73.94 73.19 -5.42
C GLY A 46 72.94 72.10 -5.81
N ALA A 47 73.32 71.28 -6.80
CA ALA A 47 72.63 70.07 -7.27
C ALA A 47 71.13 70.23 -7.65
N SER A 48 70.86 70.34 -8.95
CA SER A 48 69.59 69.89 -9.52
C SER A 48 69.53 68.36 -9.53
N SER A 49 69.47 67.75 -8.34
CA SER A 49 68.92 66.41 -8.23
C SER A 49 67.46 66.50 -8.68
N THR A 50 67.14 65.89 -9.83
CA THR A 50 65.75 65.61 -10.15
C THR A 50 65.25 64.68 -9.05
N LEU A 51 64.48 65.22 -8.10
CA LEU A 51 63.86 64.42 -7.05
C LEU A 51 63.17 63.23 -7.71
N PRO A 52 63.37 61.99 -7.23
CA PRO A 52 62.78 60.82 -7.86
C PRO A 52 61.27 61.01 -7.91
N ALA A 53 60.67 60.74 -9.07
CA ALA A 53 59.26 60.95 -9.27
C ALA A 53 58.45 60.09 -8.29
N ILE A 54 57.66 60.75 -7.43
CA ILE A 54 56.82 60.08 -6.43
C ILE A 54 55.52 59.63 -7.12
N PRO A 55 55.02 58.41 -6.87
CA PRO A 55 53.75 57.97 -7.42
C PRO A 55 52.60 58.88 -6.95
N GLN A 56 51.74 59.28 -7.89
CA GLN A 56 50.52 60.00 -7.61
C GLN A 56 49.31 59.12 -7.93
N ILE A 57 48.32 59.11 -7.07
CA ILE A 57 47.02 58.49 -7.33
C ILE A 57 45.92 59.35 -6.72
N GLU A 58 44.90 59.61 -7.53
CA GLU A 58 43.65 60.28 -7.15
C GLU A 58 42.49 59.49 -7.74
N LEU A 59 41.47 59.21 -6.94
CA LEU A 59 40.20 58.64 -7.40
C LEU A 59 39.17 59.77 -7.46
N THR A 60 38.27 59.73 -8.44
CA THR A 60 37.25 60.78 -8.60
C THR A 60 36.36 60.92 -7.36
N GLU A 61 36.07 59.81 -6.68
CA GLU A 61 35.23 59.72 -5.48
C GLU A 61 35.80 58.67 -4.50
N GLU A 62 35.44 58.74 -3.22
CA GLU A 62 35.87 57.76 -2.19
C GLU A 62 34.91 56.56 -2.03
N SER A 63 33.69 56.69 -2.55
CA SER A 63 32.72 55.60 -2.67
C SER A 63 31.84 55.84 -3.88
N VAL A 64 31.45 54.77 -4.59
CA VAL A 64 30.60 54.80 -5.78
C VAL A 64 29.51 53.73 -5.68
N GLU A 65 28.35 53.98 -6.29
CA GLU A 65 27.27 52.99 -6.38
C GLU A 65 27.26 52.27 -7.74
N THR A 66 26.82 51.01 -7.75
CA THR A 66 26.61 50.23 -8.97
C THR A 66 25.38 50.68 -9.76
N ASN A 67 25.32 50.39 -11.06
CA ASN A 67 24.05 50.37 -11.79
C ASN A 67 23.16 49.18 -11.35
N ALA A 68 22.00 49.01 -11.99
CA ALA A 68 21.04 47.95 -11.69
C ALA A 68 21.57 46.53 -11.98
N GLN A 69 22.63 46.39 -12.77
CA GLN A 69 23.32 45.13 -13.10
C GLN A 69 24.49 44.83 -12.15
N GLY A 70 24.69 45.64 -11.10
CA GLY A 70 25.78 45.45 -10.15
C GLY A 70 27.15 45.90 -10.67
N THR A 71 27.23 46.61 -11.81
CA THR A 71 28.49 47.09 -12.38
C THR A 71 28.71 48.60 -12.17
N VAL A 72 29.97 49.01 -12.06
CA VAL A 72 30.39 50.42 -11.99
C VAL A 72 31.74 50.63 -12.67
N ILE A 73 31.90 51.76 -13.37
CA ILE A 73 33.18 52.16 -13.96
C ILE A 73 33.88 53.13 -12.99
N ILE A 74 34.93 52.64 -12.34
CA ILE A 74 35.82 53.45 -11.51
C ILE A 74 36.80 54.18 -12.43
N THR A 75 37.05 55.46 -12.14
CA THR A 75 38.05 56.26 -12.85
C THR A 75 38.96 56.96 -11.87
N GLY A 76 40.23 57.11 -12.26
CA GLY A 76 41.25 57.76 -11.45
C GLY A 76 42.36 58.36 -12.29
N LYS A 77 43.15 59.21 -11.64
CA LYS A 77 44.29 59.91 -12.22
C LYS A 77 45.58 59.49 -11.53
N THR A 78 46.67 59.56 -12.29
CA THR A 78 48.04 59.25 -11.88
C THR A 78 49.02 60.02 -12.76
N ASN A 79 50.27 60.17 -12.32
CA ASN A 79 51.33 60.70 -13.17
C ASN A 79 51.79 59.64 -14.19
N GLU A 80 52.19 60.06 -15.40
CA GLU A 80 52.45 59.15 -16.52
C GLU A 80 53.59 58.13 -16.28
N GLN A 81 54.42 58.38 -15.28
CA GLN A 81 55.52 57.50 -14.86
C GLN A 81 55.05 56.35 -13.95
N SER A 82 53.87 56.45 -13.33
CA SER A 82 53.32 55.41 -12.45
C SER A 82 52.71 54.26 -13.24
N HIS A 83 52.88 53.04 -12.72
CA HIS A 83 52.01 51.93 -13.06
C HIS A 83 50.93 51.78 -11.99
N ILE A 84 49.70 51.48 -12.41
CA ILE A 84 48.57 51.23 -11.52
C ILE A 84 48.35 49.72 -11.41
N THR A 85 48.19 49.22 -10.20
CA THR A 85 47.73 47.86 -9.93
C THR A 85 46.49 47.85 -9.04
N LEU A 86 45.72 46.77 -9.13
CA LEU A 86 44.67 46.38 -8.19
C LEU A 86 44.87 44.90 -7.90
N ASP A 87 44.98 44.54 -6.61
CA ASP A 87 45.28 43.16 -6.17
C ASP A 87 46.51 42.53 -6.87
N GLY A 88 47.47 43.36 -7.28
CA GLY A 88 48.69 42.98 -8.02
C GLY A 88 48.54 42.95 -9.55
N GLU A 89 47.32 43.00 -10.10
CA GLU A 89 47.08 43.03 -11.54
C GLU A 89 47.23 44.43 -12.12
N LYS A 90 47.96 44.56 -13.24
CA LYS A 90 48.28 45.86 -13.86
C LYS A 90 47.11 46.43 -14.67
N ILE A 91 46.65 47.62 -14.29
CA ILE A 91 45.59 48.35 -14.98
C ILE A 91 46.20 49.26 -16.06
N LYS A 92 45.53 49.34 -17.21
CA LYS A 92 45.96 50.19 -18.33
C LYS A 92 45.72 51.66 -18.03
N THR A 93 46.78 52.46 -18.14
CA THR A 93 46.75 53.93 -18.07
C THR A 93 46.87 54.54 -19.47
N LYS A 94 46.22 55.69 -19.69
CA LYS A 94 46.33 56.50 -20.91
C LYS A 94 46.34 57.98 -20.54
N LYS A 95 47.44 58.68 -20.83
CA LYS A 95 47.65 60.10 -20.46
C LYS A 95 47.39 60.38 -18.97
N GLY A 96 47.92 59.53 -18.10
CA GLY A 96 47.72 59.63 -16.65
C GLY A 96 46.29 59.30 -16.16
N ILE A 97 45.39 58.78 -16.99
CA ILE A 97 44.04 58.35 -16.58
C ILE A 97 43.96 56.83 -16.64
N PHE A 98 43.36 56.20 -15.61
CA PHE A 98 42.98 54.79 -15.63
C PHE A 98 41.48 54.62 -15.42
N SER A 99 40.97 53.46 -15.86
CA SER A 99 39.59 53.06 -15.66
C SER A 99 39.53 51.56 -15.37
N TYR A 100 38.62 51.17 -14.48
CA TYR A 100 38.41 49.78 -14.06
C TYR A 100 36.91 49.53 -13.89
N GLU A 101 36.39 48.46 -14.49
CA GLU A 101 35.01 48.03 -14.30
C GLU A 101 34.94 47.06 -13.11
N ALA A 102 34.21 47.45 -12.07
CA ALA A 102 33.95 46.62 -10.91
C ALA A 102 32.53 46.05 -10.97
N THR A 103 32.38 44.78 -10.62
CA THR A 103 31.09 44.09 -10.52
C THR A 103 30.90 43.51 -9.12
N LEU A 104 29.78 43.81 -8.48
CA LEU A 104 29.33 43.14 -7.25
C LEU A 104 28.54 41.88 -7.60
N LYS A 105 28.58 40.87 -6.71
CA LYS A 105 27.86 39.59 -6.87
C LYS A 105 26.75 39.39 -5.84
N ASP A 106 26.70 40.27 -4.85
CA ASP A 106 25.82 40.22 -3.68
C ASP A 106 25.50 41.66 -3.22
N ASP A 107 24.72 41.78 -2.16
CA ASP A 107 24.33 43.06 -1.56
C ASP A 107 25.37 43.64 -0.58
N GLN A 108 26.63 43.17 -0.63
CA GLN A 108 27.68 43.63 0.26
C GLN A 108 28.62 44.66 -0.41
N PRO A 109 28.98 45.77 0.26
CA PRO A 109 29.97 46.70 -0.24
C PRO A 109 31.35 46.05 -0.40
N LYS A 110 32.01 46.28 -1.54
CA LYS A 110 33.38 45.82 -1.81
C LYS A 110 34.37 46.98 -1.78
N LYS A 111 35.44 46.84 -0.99
CA LYS A 111 36.57 47.77 -1.01
C LYS A 111 37.60 47.33 -2.05
N LEU A 112 38.06 48.27 -2.87
CA LEU A 112 39.10 48.07 -3.89
C LEU A 112 40.26 49.03 -3.62
N THR A 113 41.48 48.52 -3.54
CA THR A 113 42.68 49.31 -3.24
C THR A 113 43.58 49.38 -4.46
N PHE A 114 43.60 50.54 -5.09
CA PHE A 114 44.46 50.82 -6.23
C PHE A 114 45.82 51.30 -5.72
N VAL A 115 46.92 50.75 -6.25
CA VAL A 115 48.29 51.14 -5.93
C VAL A 115 48.93 51.77 -7.14
N ALA A 116 49.49 52.97 -6.99
CA ALA A 116 50.37 53.60 -7.97
C ALA A 116 51.82 53.44 -7.54
N SER A 117 52.67 53.01 -8.46
CA SER A 117 54.04 52.59 -8.16
C SER A 117 55.07 53.19 -9.12
N ILE A 118 56.18 53.71 -8.59
CA ILE A 118 57.36 54.19 -9.33
C ILE A 118 58.64 53.70 -8.65
N GLY A 119 59.35 52.76 -9.30
CA GLY A 119 60.46 52.06 -8.65
C GLY A 119 59.97 51.34 -7.40
N ASP A 120 60.69 51.51 -6.29
CA ASP A 120 60.33 50.94 -4.98
C ASP A 120 59.33 51.81 -4.17
N ASN A 121 58.78 52.87 -4.77
CA ASN A 121 57.84 53.78 -4.10
C ASN A 121 56.40 53.45 -4.51
N ASP A 122 55.55 53.21 -3.52
CA ASP A 122 54.12 52.93 -3.68
C ASP A 122 53.25 54.01 -3.04
N LYS A 123 52.08 54.26 -3.63
CA LYS A 123 51.00 55.05 -3.03
C LYS A 123 49.65 54.40 -3.30
N ALA A 124 48.94 54.02 -2.25
CA ALA A 124 47.63 53.38 -2.34
C ALA A 124 46.47 54.38 -2.14
N LYS A 125 45.35 54.12 -2.81
CA LYS A 125 44.04 54.74 -2.52
C LYS A 125 42.93 53.69 -2.63
N THR A 126 42.12 53.60 -1.58
CA THR A 126 40.96 52.69 -1.53
C THR A 126 39.68 53.42 -1.90
N ILE A 127 38.77 52.72 -2.57
CA ILE A 127 37.39 53.13 -2.86
C ILE A 127 36.42 52.04 -2.40
N GLU A 128 35.24 52.46 -1.92
CA GLU A 128 34.16 51.55 -1.52
C GLU A 128 33.08 51.50 -2.61
N VAL A 129 32.96 50.36 -3.29
CA VAL A 129 31.88 50.09 -4.25
C VAL A 129 30.68 49.57 -3.47
N ARG A 130 29.56 50.29 -3.53
CA ARG A 130 28.31 49.95 -2.85
C ARG A 130 27.26 49.45 -3.86
N PRO A 131 26.43 48.47 -3.50
CA PRO A 131 25.32 48.06 -4.34
C PRO A 131 24.25 49.16 -4.34
N SER A 132 23.77 49.55 -5.53
CA SER A 132 22.62 50.47 -5.58
C SER A 132 21.32 49.77 -5.19
N LYS A 133 20.34 50.57 -4.76
CA LYS A 133 18.98 50.10 -4.47
C LYS A 133 18.36 49.29 -5.62
N ALA A 134 18.67 49.64 -6.87
CA ALA A 134 18.17 48.93 -8.06
C ALA A 134 18.79 47.52 -8.19
N PHE A 135 20.09 47.37 -7.94
CA PHE A 135 20.76 46.07 -7.95
C PHE A 135 20.28 45.17 -6.79
N VAL A 136 20.11 45.73 -5.59
CA VAL A 136 19.55 44.98 -4.46
C VAL A 136 18.10 44.53 -4.74
N ALA A 137 17.30 45.34 -5.43
CA ALA A 137 15.97 44.91 -5.87
C ALA A 137 16.05 43.74 -6.87
N PHE A 138 16.91 43.84 -7.89
CA PHE A 138 17.14 42.77 -8.87
C PHE A 138 17.56 41.45 -8.22
N LEU A 139 18.53 41.47 -7.29
CA LEU A 139 18.97 40.27 -6.55
C LEU A 139 17.83 39.64 -5.73
N ASN A 140 16.95 40.45 -5.15
CA ASN A 140 15.79 39.96 -4.40
C ASN A 140 14.71 39.37 -5.32
N GLU A 141 14.46 39.95 -6.48
CA GLU A 141 13.55 39.41 -7.51
C GLU A 141 14.05 38.07 -8.05
N GLU A 142 15.35 37.98 -8.40
CA GLU A 142 15.97 36.73 -8.85
C GLU A 142 15.90 35.64 -7.76
N LYS A 143 16.15 35.99 -6.48
CA LYS A 143 16.01 35.05 -5.37
C LYS A 143 14.57 34.56 -5.20
N GLN A 144 13.58 35.45 -5.32
CA GLN A 144 12.16 35.08 -5.22
C GLN A 144 11.72 34.16 -6.36
N GLU A 145 12.22 34.39 -7.58
CA GLU A 145 12.01 33.51 -8.73
C GLU A 145 12.65 32.13 -8.51
N GLN A 146 13.88 32.07 -7.99
CA GLN A 146 14.52 30.79 -7.64
C GLN A 146 13.78 30.05 -6.51
N GLU A 147 13.16 30.76 -5.57
CA GLU A 147 12.30 30.16 -4.56
C GLU A 147 10.94 29.68 -5.10
N SER A 148 10.33 30.36 -6.08
CA SER A 148 9.08 29.93 -6.70
C SER A 148 9.29 28.68 -7.56
N ILE A 149 10.39 28.63 -8.33
CA ILE A 149 10.80 27.43 -9.10
C ILE A 149 10.98 26.23 -8.17
N LYS A 150 11.69 26.37 -7.04
CA LYS A 150 11.88 25.29 -6.05
C LYS A 150 10.55 24.81 -5.43
N LYS A 151 9.60 25.71 -5.20
CA LYS A 151 8.26 25.38 -4.69
C LYS A 151 7.43 24.63 -5.75
N ALA A 152 7.54 25.00 -7.02
CA ALA A 152 6.93 24.28 -8.14
C ALA A 152 7.52 22.87 -8.30
N GLU A 153 8.85 22.74 -8.32
CA GLU A 153 9.55 21.45 -8.37
C GLU A 153 9.12 20.51 -7.23
N THR A 154 9.05 21.03 -6.00
CA THR A 154 8.63 20.24 -4.83
C THR A 154 7.20 19.72 -4.97
N ALA A 155 6.28 20.53 -5.52
CA ALA A 155 4.91 20.12 -5.78
C ALA A 155 4.81 19.09 -6.91
N LEU A 156 5.61 19.24 -7.99
CA LEU A 156 5.70 18.27 -9.08
C LEU A 156 6.17 16.90 -8.57
N VAL A 157 7.28 16.84 -7.84
CA VAL A 157 7.81 15.58 -7.27
C VAL A 157 6.78 14.89 -6.35
N LEU A 158 6.00 15.67 -5.59
CA LEU A 158 4.90 15.12 -4.79
C LEU A 158 3.78 14.54 -5.68
N ALA A 159 3.40 15.24 -6.75
CA ALA A 159 2.38 14.81 -7.69
C ALA A 159 2.83 13.60 -8.54
N GLU A 160 4.10 13.49 -8.90
CA GLU A 160 4.70 12.34 -9.60
C GLU A 160 4.76 11.10 -8.71
N LYS A 161 5.06 11.28 -7.42
CA LYS A 161 5.07 10.20 -6.43
C LYS A 161 3.66 9.76 -6.03
N LYS A 162 2.70 10.67 -6.05
CA LYS A 162 1.28 10.44 -5.73
C LYS A 162 0.36 11.19 -6.71
N PRO A 163 0.15 10.66 -7.92
CA PRO A 163 -0.78 11.23 -8.91
C PRO A 163 -2.20 11.22 -8.34
N THR A 164 -2.68 12.39 -7.99
CA THR A 164 -4.04 12.67 -7.54
C THR A 164 -4.42 14.05 -8.08
N GLN A 165 -5.71 14.28 -8.33
CA GLN A 165 -6.18 15.57 -8.84
C GLN A 165 -5.71 16.74 -7.96
N LYS A 166 -5.79 16.60 -6.62
CA LYS A 166 -5.31 17.60 -5.66
C LYS A 166 -3.81 17.95 -5.84
N ASN A 167 -2.93 16.94 -5.91
CA ASN A 167 -1.49 17.20 -6.02
C ASN A 167 -1.14 17.78 -7.41
N TYR A 168 -1.84 17.34 -8.46
CA TYR A 168 -1.72 17.92 -9.79
C TYR A 168 -2.16 19.38 -9.81
N ASP A 169 -3.30 19.73 -9.21
CA ASP A 169 -3.80 21.12 -9.18
C ASP A 169 -2.88 22.05 -8.39
N GLU A 170 -2.32 21.57 -7.27
CA GLU A 170 -1.31 22.31 -6.51
C GLU A 170 -0.05 22.55 -7.34
N ALA A 171 0.50 21.50 -7.98
CA ALA A 171 1.67 21.62 -8.84
C ALA A 171 1.41 22.54 -10.05
N ALA A 172 0.29 22.35 -10.75
CA ALA A 172 -0.11 23.16 -11.88
C ALA A 172 -0.25 24.64 -11.51
N THR A 173 -0.86 24.94 -10.35
CA THR A 173 -0.97 26.32 -9.84
C THR A 173 0.41 26.93 -9.58
N ARG A 174 1.37 26.16 -9.03
CA ARG A 174 2.74 26.68 -8.81
C ARG A 174 3.47 26.92 -10.12
N VAL A 175 3.38 26.00 -11.08
CA VAL A 175 4.03 26.10 -12.40
C VAL A 175 3.48 27.27 -13.21
N THR A 176 2.15 27.46 -13.24
CA THR A 176 1.52 28.61 -13.95
C THR A 176 1.73 29.95 -13.24
N SER A 177 2.20 29.95 -11.98
CA SER A 177 2.59 31.16 -11.25
C SER A 177 4.06 31.57 -11.47
N LEU A 178 4.83 30.83 -12.27
CA LEU A 178 6.22 31.16 -12.57
C LEU A 178 6.30 32.30 -13.61
N THR A 179 7.27 33.19 -13.41
CA THR A 179 7.57 34.33 -14.29
C THR A 179 8.22 33.93 -15.62
N LYS A 180 8.91 32.78 -15.64
CA LYS A 180 9.54 32.18 -16.82
C LYS A 180 8.96 30.80 -17.05
N GLU A 181 8.58 30.52 -18.29
CA GLU A 181 8.11 29.21 -18.73
C GLU A 181 9.16 28.12 -18.46
N GLN A 182 8.69 26.93 -18.08
CA GLN A 182 9.53 25.77 -17.75
C GLN A 182 8.98 24.55 -18.49
N ASP A 183 9.46 24.29 -19.71
CA ASP A 183 8.95 23.22 -20.59
C ASP A 183 8.97 21.85 -19.90
N ASP A 184 10.01 21.55 -19.12
CA ASP A 184 10.11 20.32 -18.31
C ASP A 184 8.91 20.17 -17.35
N PHE A 185 8.56 21.25 -16.65
CA PHE A 185 7.46 21.24 -15.68
C PHE A 185 6.11 21.03 -16.37
N THR A 186 5.91 21.65 -17.54
CA THR A 186 4.71 21.44 -18.37
C THR A 186 4.59 19.98 -18.84
N ASN A 187 5.69 19.38 -19.30
CA ASN A 187 5.74 17.98 -19.71
C ASN A 187 5.47 17.03 -18.54
N ARG A 188 6.06 17.30 -17.37
CA ARG A 188 5.85 16.50 -16.15
C ARG A 188 4.41 16.59 -15.63
N LEU A 189 3.78 17.77 -15.70
CA LEU A 189 2.35 17.91 -15.41
C LEU A 189 1.47 17.07 -16.33
N ALA A 190 1.77 17.03 -17.63
CA ALA A 190 1.03 16.19 -18.58
C ALA A 190 1.14 14.70 -18.20
N ILE A 191 2.36 14.23 -17.91
CA ILE A 191 2.61 12.85 -17.45
C ILE A 191 1.84 12.55 -16.15
N VAL A 192 1.90 13.44 -15.14
CA VAL A 192 1.11 13.29 -13.90
C VAL A 192 -0.37 13.14 -14.21
N LYS A 193 -0.93 14.04 -15.03
CA LYS A 193 -2.36 14.07 -15.39
C LYS A 193 -2.83 12.77 -16.03
N GLU A 194 -2.02 12.21 -16.94
CA GLU A 194 -2.32 10.93 -17.60
C GLU A 194 -2.32 9.74 -16.62
N ASN A 195 -1.55 9.80 -15.52
CA ASN A 195 -1.49 8.72 -14.53
C ASN A 195 -2.56 8.82 -13.42
N ILE A 196 -3.19 9.98 -13.19
CA ILE A 196 -4.27 10.13 -12.19
C ILE A 196 -5.37 9.05 -12.32
N PRO A 197 -6.03 8.85 -13.47
CA PRO A 197 -7.09 7.84 -13.60
C PRO A 197 -6.60 6.40 -13.41
N ILE A 198 -5.30 6.14 -13.58
CA ILE A 198 -4.69 4.84 -13.31
C ILE A 198 -4.61 4.59 -11.80
N TYR A 199 -4.21 5.62 -11.03
CA TYR A 199 -4.17 5.53 -9.57
C TYR A 199 -5.59 5.41 -8.98
N GLU A 200 -6.54 6.20 -9.46
CA GLU A 200 -7.95 6.12 -9.05
C GLU A 200 -8.54 4.72 -9.30
N ALA A 201 -8.24 4.10 -10.45
CA ALA A 201 -8.67 2.73 -10.74
C ALA A 201 -8.07 1.69 -9.79
N VAL A 202 -6.79 1.82 -9.42
CA VAL A 202 -6.14 0.93 -8.45
C VAL A 202 -6.73 1.11 -7.04
N GLU A 203 -6.95 2.35 -6.59
CA GLU A 203 -7.58 2.63 -5.29
C GLU A 203 -9.04 2.14 -5.24
N LEU A 204 -9.78 2.26 -6.34
CA LEU A 204 -11.12 1.70 -6.49
C LEU A 204 -11.10 0.17 -6.45
N ALA A 205 -10.13 -0.48 -7.09
CA ALA A 205 -9.95 -1.93 -7.04
C ALA A 205 -9.57 -2.43 -5.64
N GLU A 206 -8.69 -1.71 -4.92
CA GLU A 206 -8.34 -1.96 -3.51
C GLU A 206 -9.54 -1.82 -2.57
N THR A 207 -10.43 -0.87 -2.86
CA THR A 207 -11.65 -0.62 -2.08
C THR A 207 -12.73 -1.66 -2.35
N LYS A 208 -12.99 -1.99 -3.61
CA LYS A 208 -14.12 -2.85 -4.02
C LYS A 208 -13.78 -4.33 -3.98
N GLN A 209 -12.53 -4.70 -4.24
CA GLN A 209 -12.04 -6.09 -4.23
C GLN A 209 -12.95 -7.02 -5.06
N THR A 210 -13.32 -6.56 -6.27
CA THR A 210 -14.03 -7.34 -7.29
C THR A 210 -13.11 -7.60 -8.48
N LYS A 211 -13.32 -8.74 -9.15
CA LYS A 211 -12.54 -9.14 -10.32
C LYS A 211 -12.61 -8.10 -11.46
N GLU A 212 -13.80 -7.62 -11.77
CA GLU A 212 -14.05 -6.59 -12.81
C GLU A 212 -13.20 -5.33 -12.61
N HIS A 213 -13.12 -4.82 -11.37
CA HIS A 213 -12.38 -3.59 -11.08
C HIS A 213 -10.88 -3.84 -11.07
N ILE A 214 -10.42 -5.01 -10.63
CA ILE A 214 -9.03 -5.43 -10.74
C ILE A 214 -8.60 -5.56 -12.20
N ASP A 215 -9.40 -6.21 -13.06
CA ASP A 215 -9.08 -6.39 -14.47
C ASP A 215 -9.04 -5.04 -15.20
N SER A 216 -9.96 -4.13 -14.85
CA SER A 216 -9.96 -2.73 -15.31
C SER A 216 -8.71 -1.96 -14.87
N ALA A 217 -8.32 -2.09 -13.59
CA ALA A 217 -7.11 -1.47 -13.06
C ALA A 217 -5.85 -2.04 -13.71
N ALA A 218 -5.77 -3.36 -13.94
CA ALA A 218 -4.65 -4.01 -14.62
C ALA A 218 -4.45 -3.48 -16.05
N ALA A 219 -5.54 -3.32 -16.81
CA ALA A 219 -5.52 -2.77 -18.16
C ALA A 219 -5.07 -1.30 -18.21
N LEU A 220 -5.36 -0.51 -17.17
CA LEU A 220 -4.87 0.86 -17.03
C LEU A 220 -3.40 0.90 -16.56
N VAL A 221 -2.99 0.06 -15.61
CA VAL A 221 -1.60 -0.03 -15.12
C VAL A 221 -0.62 -0.47 -16.22
N ALA A 222 -1.06 -1.26 -17.20
CA ALA A 222 -0.27 -1.55 -18.40
C ALA A 222 0.16 -0.29 -19.17
N LYS A 223 -0.66 0.79 -19.12
CA LYS A 223 -0.41 2.10 -19.75
C LYS A 223 0.36 3.07 -18.84
N ALA A 224 0.57 2.73 -17.57
CA ALA A 224 1.26 3.61 -16.62
C ALA A 224 2.67 3.96 -17.08
N THR A 225 3.03 5.24 -16.92
CA THR A 225 4.38 5.77 -17.14
C THR A 225 5.06 6.14 -15.81
N LEU A 226 4.28 6.41 -14.75
CA LEU A 226 4.79 6.66 -13.40
C LEU A 226 4.64 5.41 -12.50
N ASN A 227 5.68 5.11 -11.72
CA ASN A 227 5.70 4.08 -10.66
C ASN A 227 5.16 2.69 -11.05
N LYS A 228 5.29 2.34 -12.35
CA LYS A 228 4.68 1.17 -13.00
C LYS A 228 4.82 -0.13 -12.21
N ASP A 229 6.03 -0.46 -11.76
CA ASP A 229 6.32 -1.69 -11.02
C ASP A 229 5.60 -1.76 -9.66
N SER A 230 5.41 -0.62 -9.01
CA SER A 230 4.69 -0.53 -7.72
C SER A 230 3.20 -0.79 -7.92
N LEU A 231 2.61 -0.20 -8.97
CA LEU A 231 1.22 -0.41 -9.34
C LEU A 231 0.96 -1.86 -9.76
N PHE A 232 1.85 -2.47 -10.56
CA PHE A 232 1.74 -3.89 -10.91
C PHE A 232 1.79 -4.80 -9.67
N LYS A 233 2.71 -4.55 -8.72
CA LYS A 233 2.78 -5.33 -7.48
C LYS A 233 1.51 -5.21 -6.64
N ARG A 234 0.91 -4.01 -6.53
CA ARG A 234 -0.38 -3.79 -5.86
C ARG A 234 -1.49 -4.61 -6.51
N VAL A 235 -1.68 -4.47 -7.83
CA VAL A 235 -2.72 -5.18 -8.59
C VAL A 235 -2.54 -6.70 -8.53
N ALA A 236 -1.31 -7.22 -8.69
CA ALA A 236 -1.03 -8.65 -8.59
C ALA A 236 -1.32 -9.22 -7.18
N THR A 237 -0.99 -8.48 -6.12
CA THR A 237 -1.31 -8.86 -4.74
C THR A 237 -2.83 -8.94 -4.52
N LEU A 238 -3.59 -7.99 -5.09
CA LEU A 238 -5.06 -8.01 -5.03
C LEU A 238 -5.66 -9.17 -5.84
N GLN A 239 -5.10 -9.46 -7.02
CA GLN A 239 -5.50 -10.62 -7.85
C GLN A 239 -5.35 -11.93 -7.07
N GLN A 240 -4.20 -12.14 -6.43
CA GLN A 240 -3.97 -13.30 -5.58
C GLN A 240 -4.98 -13.37 -4.44
N LYS A 241 -5.20 -12.26 -3.72
CA LYS A 241 -6.13 -12.19 -2.59
C LYS A 241 -7.58 -12.50 -3.00
N ILE A 242 -8.04 -12.03 -4.17
CA ILE A 242 -9.37 -12.40 -4.70
C ILE A 242 -9.40 -13.89 -5.07
N ALA A 243 -8.39 -14.41 -5.77
CA ALA A 243 -8.36 -15.82 -6.16
C ALA A 243 -8.39 -16.77 -4.95
N GLU A 244 -7.66 -16.43 -3.87
CA GLU A 244 -7.69 -17.14 -2.59
C GLU A 244 -9.06 -17.05 -1.90
N LYS A 245 -9.71 -15.87 -1.94
CA LYS A 245 -11.07 -15.67 -1.42
C LYS A 245 -12.11 -16.48 -2.19
N GLU A 246 -12.13 -16.38 -3.52
CA GLU A 246 -13.03 -17.17 -4.39
C GLU A 246 -12.83 -18.68 -4.21
N LYS A 247 -11.57 -19.14 -4.08
CA LYS A 247 -11.26 -20.54 -3.79
C LYS A 247 -11.84 -20.95 -2.43
N THR A 248 -11.64 -20.15 -1.40
CA THR A 248 -12.16 -20.42 -0.05
C THR A 248 -13.68 -20.44 -0.03
N GLU A 249 -14.34 -19.49 -0.70
CA GLU A 249 -15.81 -19.45 -0.84
C GLU A 249 -16.36 -20.69 -1.55
N LYS A 250 -15.72 -21.15 -2.64
CA LYS A 250 -16.06 -22.40 -3.33
C LYS A 250 -15.88 -23.63 -2.44
N GLN A 251 -14.77 -23.72 -1.70
CA GLN A 251 -14.56 -24.82 -0.76
C GLN A 251 -15.64 -24.83 0.34
N ILE A 252 -15.97 -23.67 0.91
CA ILE A 252 -17.06 -23.54 1.91
C ILE A 252 -18.41 -23.98 1.32
N ALA A 253 -18.73 -23.61 0.07
CA ALA A 253 -19.95 -24.05 -0.60
C ALA A 253 -20.00 -25.59 -0.74
N THR A 254 -18.94 -26.21 -1.28
CA THR A 254 -18.88 -27.68 -1.43
C THR A 254 -18.92 -28.42 -0.08
N ALA A 255 -18.32 -27.85 0.98
CA ALA A 255 -18.42 -28.40 2.32
C ALA A 255 -19.85 -28.31 2.84
N ARG A 256 -20.51 -27.15 2.68
CA ARG A 256 -21.91 -26.94 3.09
C ARG A 256 -22.86 -27.92 2.40
N GLU A 257 -22.72 -28.13 1.09
CA GLU A 257 -23.50 -29.11 0.31
C GLU A 257 -23.29 -30.53 0.84
N ALA A 258 -22.05 -30.92 1.15
CA ALA A 258 -21.76 -32.23 1.72
C ALA A 258 -22.35 -32.41 3.14
N VAL A 259 -22.30 -31.38 3.99
CA VAL A 259 -22.96 -31.39 5.31
C VAL A 259 -24.47 -31.51 5.18
N GLU A 260 -25.09 -30.71 4.31
CA GLU A 260 -26.53 -30.73 4.09
C GLU A 260 -27.00 -32.09 3.56
N LYS A 261 -26.24 -32.71 2.66
CA LYS A 261 -26.51 -34.09 2.23
C LYS A 261 -26.40 -35.10 3.38
N ALA A 262 -25.38 -34.98 4.24
CA ALA A 262 -25.20 -35.86 5.39
C ALA A 262 -26.27 -35.67 6.48
N GLU A 263 -26.90 -34.49 6.56
CA GLU A 263 -28.06 -34.22 7.42
C GLU A 263 -29.36 -34.80 6.86
N GLN A 264 -29.56 -34.73 5.54
CA GLN A 264 -30.73 -35.30 4.85
C GLN A 264 -30.68 -36.83 4.78
N GLU A 265 -29.49 -37.38 4.51
CA GLU A 265 -29.22 -38.81 4.35
C GLU A 265 -28.09 -39.22 5.31
N PRO A 266 -28.37 -39.48 6.60
CA PRO A 266 -27.36 -39.88 7.58
C PRO A 266 -26.78 -41.26 7.26
N THR A 267 -25.66 -41.27 6.52
CA THR A 267 -24.88 -42.47 6.19
C THR A 267 -23.41 -42.25 6.58
N ASP A 268 -22.67 -43.32 6.86
CA ASP A 268 -21.22 -43.21 7.13
C ASP A 268 -20.47 -42.61 5.93
N GLU A 269 -20.93 -42.88 4.70
CA GLU A 269 -20.33 -42.32 3.48
C GLU A 269 -20.48 -40.80 3.43
N HIS A 270 -21.70 -40.28 3.63
CA HIS A 270 -21.95 -38.84 3.57
C HIS A 270 -21.35 -38.10 4.77
N TYR A 271 -21.34 -38.72 5.96
CA TYR A 271 -20.63 -38.21 7.13
C TYR A 271 -19.11 -38.07 6.89
N ASN A 272 -18.47 -39.12 6.33
CA ASN A 272 -17.03 -39.09 6.05
C ASN A 272 -16.68 -38.11 4.92
N LEU A 273 -17.53 -37.99 3.90
CA LEU A 273 -17.38 -36.99 2.83
C LEU A 273 -17.49 -35.56 3.40
N ALA A 274 -18.49 -35.29 4.25
CA ALA A 274 -18.69 -34.00 4.89
C ALA A 274 -17.49 -33.63 5.79
N LEU A 275 -16.98 -34.56 6.59
CA LEU A 275 -15.75 -34.38 7.36
C LEU A 275 -14.54 -34.05 6.47
N ALA A 276 -14.34 -34.80 5.38
CA ALA A 276 -13.24 -34.55 4.45
C ALA A 276 -13.32 -33.14 3.86
N LYS A 277 -14.51 -32.67 3.45
CA LYS A 277 -14.71 -31.33 2.92
C LYS A 277 -14.59 -30.21 3.95
N ILE A 278 -14.92 -30.45 5.21
CA ILE A 278 -14.63 -29.49 6.30
C ILE A 278 -13.12 -29.40 6.56
N ASN A 279 -12.41 -30.53 6.55
CA ASN A 279 -10.96 -30.58 6.78
C ASN A 279 -10.15 -29.93 5.63
N GLU A 280 -10.72 -29.82 4.43
CA GLU A 280 -10.15 -29.04 3.31
C GLU A 280 -10.23 -27.50 3.51
N LEU A 281 -10.96 -27.01 4.52
CA LEU A 281 -11.15 -25.57 4.78
C LEU A 281 -10.00 -24.96 5.58
N PRO A 282 -9.38 -23.84 5.14
CA PRO A 282 -8.18 -23.29 5.76
C PRO A 282 -8.35 -22.78 7.20
N ASN A 283 -9.58 -22.46 7.63
CA ASN A 283 -9.87 -21.87 8.94
C ASN A 283 -10.85 -22.70 9.80
N ASN A 284 -11.12 -23.98 9.45
CA ASN A 284 -12.04 -24.89 10.14
C ASN A 284 -13.41 -24.29 10.51
N ASN A 285 -14.43 -24.48 9.66
CA ASN A 285 -15.74 -23.85 9.86
C ASN A 285 -16.52 -24.47 11.03
N THR A 286 -16.46 -23.81 12.20
CA THR A 286 -17.12 -24.19 13.46
C THR A 286 -18.62 -24.46 13.34
N GLU A 287 -19.35 -23.83 12.41
CA GLU A 287 -20.78 -24.08 12.20
C GLU A 287 -21.01 -25.43 11.50
N LEU A 288 -20.28 -25.68 10.41
CA LEU A 288 -20.32 -26.94 9.68
C LEU A 288 -19.83 -28.11 10.54
N THR A 289 -18.78 -27.91 11.35
CA THR A 289 -18.25 -28.93 12.26
C THR A 289 -19.30 -29.37 13.29
N LYS A 290 -20.01 -28.44 13.93
CA LYS A 290 -21.10 -28.74 14.87
C LYS A 290 -22.27 -29.49 14.22
N ARG A 291 -22.59 -29.16 12.96
CA ARG A 291 -23.62 -29.86 12.19
C ARG A 291 -23.22 -31.31 11.89
N VAL A 292 -21.98 -31.54 11.47
CA VAL A 292 -21.45 -32.89 11.25
C VAL A 292 -21.32 -33.70 12.55
N GLU A 293 -21.00 -33.06 13.69
CA GLU A 293 -21.08 -33.71 15.01
C GLU A 293 -22.51 -34.18 15.34
N LYS A 294 -23.54 -33.40 14.99
CA LYS A 294 -24.94 -33.81 15.15
C LYS A 294 -25.30 -34.98 14.23
N VAL A 295 -24.85 -34.98 12.97
CA VAL A 295 -25.01 -36.14 12.05
C VAL A 295 -24.38 -37.39 12.65
N LYS A 296 -23.20 -37.28 13.29
CA LYS A 296 -22.55 -38.40 14.00
C LYS A 296 -23.45 -38.97 15.10
N GLN A 297 -24.07 -38.11 15.90
CA GLN A 297 -24.99 -38.52 16.97
C GLN A 297 -26.23 -39.24 16.41
N THR A 298 -26.80 -38.74 15.32
CA THR A 298 -27.89 -39.40 14.60
C THR A 298 -27.47 -40.78 14.07
N LEU A 299 -26.28 -40.90 13.46
CA LEU A 299 -25.73 -42.17 12.99
C LEU A 299 -25.52 -43.18 14.13
N THR A 300 -25.01 -42.76 15.28
CA THR A 300 -24.87 -43.65 16.44
C THR A 300 -26.23 -44.12 16.95
N ALA A 301 -27.22 -43.23 17.06
CA ALA A 301 -28.57 -43.58 17.50
C ALA A 301 -29.28 -44.53 16.51
N GLN A 302 -29.15 -44.30 15.19
CA GLN A 302 -29.70 -45.19 14.16
C GLN A 302 -29.06 -46.59 14.20
N LYS A 303 -27.74 -46.67 14.42
CA LYS A 303 -27.03 -47.96 14.54
C LYS A 303 -27.41 -48.72 15.81
N GLU A 304 -27.60 -48.01 16.92
CA GLU A 304 -28.09 -48.62 18.16
C GLU A 304 -29.53 -49.10 18.02
N GLU A 305 -30.41 -48.32 17.39
CA GLU A 305 -31.78 -48.74 17.12
C GLU A 305 -31.86 -49.92 16.16
N ALA A 306 -31.10 -49.91 15.07
CA ALA A 306 -31.03 -51.04 14.13
C ALA A 306 -30.55 -52.33 14.82
N LYS A 307 -29.60 -52.24 15.77
CA LYS A 307 -29.20 -53.38 16.62
C LYS A 307 -30.34 -53.84 17.52
N ARG A 308 -31.02 -52.94 18.23
CA ARG A 308 -32.17 -53.28 19.09
C ARG A 308 -33.29 -53.98 18.30
N VAL A 309 -33.62 -53.47 17.11
CA VAL A 309 -34.62 -54.07 16.23
C VAL A 309 -34.18 -55.45 15.75
N ALA A 310 -32.93 -55.61 15.30
CA ALA A 310 -32.40 -56.90 14.85
C ALA A 310 -32.32 -57.95 15.98
N GLU A 311 -31.99 -57.53 17.21
CA GLU A 311 -31.99 -58.39 18.40
C GLU A 311 -33.42 -58.80 18.80
N ALA A 312 -34.37 -57.86 18.76
CA ALA A 312 -35.79 -58.13 19.01
C ALA A 312 -36.39 -59.08 17.95
N GLN A 313 -36.06 -58.89 16.67
CA GLN A 313 -36.46 -59.79 15.58
C GLN A 313 -35.92 -61.20 15.77
N LYS A 314 -34.62 -61.36 16.06
CA LYS A 314 -34.02 -62.67 16.37
C LYS A 314 -34.70 -63.35 17.55
N LYS A 315 -35.06 -62.59 18.60
CA LYS A 315 -35.79 -63.13 19.75
C LYS A 315 -37.20 -63.58 19.38
N ALA A 316 -37.94 -62.78 18.60
CA ALA A 316 -39.27 -63.13 18.12
C ALA A 316 -39.25 -64.36 17.18
N GLU A 317 -38.25 -64.48 16.30
CA GLU A 317 -38.04 -65.67 15.47
C GLU A 317 -37.76 -66.92 16.31
N GLN A 318 -36.91 -66.82 17.35
CA GLN A 318 -36.64 -67.92 18.28
C GLN A 318 -37.87 -68.32 19.09
N GLU A 319 -38.67 -67.36 19.55
CA GLU A 319 -39.93 -67.61 20.26
C GLU A 319 -40.98 -68.26 19.33
N ALA A 320 -41.09 -67.81 18.08
CA ALA A 320 -41.95 -68.43 17.08
C ALA A 320 -41.52 -69.87 16.73
N GLN A 321 -40.21 -70.13 16.55
CA GLN A 321 -39.69 -71.48 16.34
C GLN A 321 -39.97 -72.42 17.52
N LYS A 322 -39.83 -71.92 18.76
CA LYS A 322 -40.20 -72.68 19.97
C LYS A 322 -41.70 -72.98 20.01
N ALA A 323 -42.57 -72.01 19.74
CA ALA A 323 -44.01 -72.22 19.73
C ALA A 323 -44.46 -73.25 18.69
N VAL A 324 -43.83 -73.27 17.50
CA VAL A 324 -44.07 -74.30 16.48
C VAL A 324 -43.60 -75.68 16.94
N ALA A 325 -42.43 -75.78 17.58
CA ALA A 325 -41.92 -77.04 18.13
C ALA A 325 -42.80 -77.56 19.29
N GLU A 326 -43.28 -76.68 20.17
CA GLU A 326 -44.22 -77.01 21.25
C GLU A 326 -45.59 -77.45 20.70
N GLN A 327 -46.11 -76.82 19.64
CA GLN A 327 -47.31 -77.30 18.95
C GLN A 327 -47.13 -78.68 18.32
N GLN A 328 -45.97 -78.95 17.70
CA GLN A 328 -45.66 -80.27 17.13
C GLN A 328 -45.54 -81.34 18.23
N GLN A 329 -44.92 -81.03 19.37
CA GLN A 329 -44.88 -81.93 20.53
C GLN A 329 -46.27 -82.13 21.16
N ALA A 330 -47.11 -81.10 21.24
CA ALA A 330 -48.48 -81.22 21.73
C ALA A 330 -49.36 -82.09 20.81
N GLN A 331 -49.19 -81.99 19.49
CA GLN A 331 -49.85 -82.88 18.52
C GLN A 331 -49.35 -84.33 18.62
N ALA A 332 -48.05 -84.54 18.82
CA ALA A 332 -47.49 -85.86 19.07
C ALA A 332 -47.97 -86.47 20.41
N ALA A 333 -48.11 -85.66 21.45
CA ALA A 333 -48.64 -86.08 22.76
C ALA A 333 -50.15 -86.38 22.72
N ALA A 334 -50.93 -85.60 21.95
CA ALA A 334 -52.36 -85.87 21.72
C ALA A 334 -52.58 -87.19 20.95
N ALA A 335 -51.67 -87.53 20.03
CA ALA A 335 -51.64 -88.85 19.38
C ALA A 335 -51.23 -90.01 20.32
N ALA A 336 -50.58 -89.71 21.45
CA ALA A 336 -50.23 -90.68 22.49
C ALA A 336 -51.27 -90.77 23.63
N GLN A 337 -52.24 -89.85 23.69
CA GLN A 337 -53.33 -89.82 24.68
C GLN A 337 -54.71 -89.68 24.03
N THR A 338 -54.96 -90.46 22.98
CA THR A 338 -56.33 -90.85 22.64
C THR A 338 -56.61 -92.21 23.26
N PRO A 339 -57.60 -92.36 24.16
CA PRO A 339 -58.23 -93.67 24.38
C PRO A 339 -58.68 -94.20 23.01
N ALA A 340 -58.45 -95.48 22.75
CA ALA A 340 -58.86 -96.08 21.48
C ALA A 340 -60.33 -95.77 21.19
N PRO A 341 -60.69 -95.26 20.00
CA PRO A 341 -62.09 -95.12 19.62
C PRO A 341 -62.70 -96.52 19.58
N ASN A 342 -63.59 -96.80 20.53
CA ASN A 342 -64.32 -98.05 20.60
C ASN A 342 -65.40 -98.08 19.51
N THR A 343 -64.97 -98.29 18.26
CA THR A 343 -65.82 -98.51 17.09
C THR A 343 -65.33 -99.72 16.27
N GLN A 344 -65.02 -100.81 16.99
CA GLN A 344 -65.41 -102.15 16.55
C GLN A 344 -66.62 -102.52 17.43
N ALA A 345 -67.86 -102.45 16.96
CA ALA A 345 -68.31 -103.01 15.69
C ALA A 345 -67.61 -104.37 15.46
N THR A 346 -67.83 -105.30 16.40
CA THR A 346 -67.66 -106.74 16.19
C THR A 346 -68.69 -107.25 15.18
N GLY A 347 -68.65 -106.68 13.97
CA GLY A 347 -69.29 -107.24 12.80
C GLY A 347 -68.66 -108.60 12.56
N GLU A 348 -69.43 -109.66 12.82
CA GLU A 348 -69.01 -111.03 12.63
C GLU A 348 -68.40 -111.20 11.23
N MET A 349 -67.12 -111.54 11.17
CA MET A 349 -66.41 -111.66 9.89
C MET A 349 -66.82 -112.96 9.22
N VAL A 350 -67.51 -112.84 8.08
CA VAL A 350 -68.00 -113.97 7.30
C VAL A 350 -67.20 -114.10 6.01
N LEU A 351 -67.06 -115.34 5.56
CA LEU A 351 -66.48 -115.69 4.28
C LEU A 351 -67.58 -115.67 3.22
N VAL A 352 -67.40 -114.82 2.20
CA VAL A 352 -68.26 -114.73 1.02
C VAL A 352 -67.52 -115.24 -0.20
N THR A 353 -68.25 -115.69 -1.21
CA THR A 353 -67.66 -116.04 -2.53
C THR A 353 -67.99 -114.95 -3.54
N ARG A 354 -67.20 -114.85 -4.62
CA ARG A 354 -67.35 -113.76 -5.61
C ARG A 354 -68.65 -113.82 -6.42
N THR A 355 -69.28 -114.99 -6.52
CA THR A 355 -70.46 -115.24 -7.38
C THR A 355 -71.55 -116.09 -6.73
N GLY A 356 -71.55 -116.23 -5.39
CA GLY A 356 -72.51 -117.09 -4.68
C GLY A 356 -73.35 -116.32 -3.68
N ASP A 357 -74.63 -116.67 -3.59
CA ASP A 357 -75.69 -115.95 -2.84
C ASP A 357 -75.66 -116.19 -1.31
N LYS A 358 -74.53 -116.66 -0.79
CA LYS A 358 -74.41 -117.16 0.59
C LYS A 358 -73.14 -116.71 1.32
N TYR A 359 -73.29 -116.48 2.62
CA TYR A 359 -72.19 -116.24 3.54
C TYR A 359 -71.93 -117.44 4.46
N HIS A 360 -70.68 -117.58 4.92
CA HIS A 360 -70.15 -118.75 5.62
C HIS A 360 -69.30 -118.33 6.82
N ASN A 361 -69.31 -119.09 7.92
CA ASN A 361 -68.37 -118.91 9.05
C ASN A 361 -67.02 -119.61 8.85
N ARG A 362 -66.91 -120.51 7.87
CA ARG A 362 -65.71 -121.27 7.51
C ARG A 362 -65.72 -121.62 6.02
N LYS A 363 -64.57 -121.95 5.44
CA LYS A 363 -64.50 -122.46 4.06
C LYS A 363 -65.36 -123.73 3.96
N CYS A 364 -66.33 -123.74 3.05
CA CYS A 364 -67.40 -124.75 3.02
C CYS A 364 -67.70 -125.21 1.58
N GLY A 365 -66.83 -126.10 1.08
CA GLY A 365 -66.79 -126.51 -0.33
C GLY A 365 -65.56 -125.95 -1.05
N ASN A 366 -65.47 -126.21 -2.36
CA ASN A 366 -64.28 -125.94 -3.18
C ASN A 366 -64.27 -124.51 -3.77
N GLY A 367 -64.84 -123.53 -3.06
CA GLY A 367 -64.91 -122.13 -3.51
C GLY A 367 -63.69 -121.29 -3.12
N THR A 368 -63.47 -120.19 -3.84
CA THR A 368 -62.58 -119.10 -3.39
C THR A 368 -63.35 -118.16 -2.48
N TYR A 369 -62.89 -117.98 -1.24
CA TYR A 369 -63.54 -117.17 -0.22
C TYR A 369 -62.74 -115.91 0.08
N THR A 370 -63.43 -114.78 0.17
CA THR A 370 -62.89 -113.50 0.66
C THR A 370 -63.57 -113.11 1.98
N PRO A 371 -62.83 -112.56 2.95
CA PRO A 371 -63.43 -112.04 4.18
C PRO A 371 -64.25 -110.78 3.91
N ALA A 372 -65.43 -110.69 4.52
CA ALA A 372 -66.32 -109.52 4.52
C ALA A 372 -67.05 -109.44 5.88
N THR A 373 -67.63 -108.29 6.22
CA THR A 373 -68.45 -108.19 7.45
C THR A 373 -69.84 -108.82 7.22
N LEU A 374 -70.48 -109.32 8.28
CA LEU A 374 -71.85 -109.84 8.21
C LEU A 374 -72.85 -108.80 7.69
N GLU A 375 -72.64 -107.51 8.00
CA GLU A 375 -73.45 -106.41 7.48
C GLU A 375 -73.25 -106.21 5.97
N GLU A 376 -72.01 -106.21 5.48
CA GLU A 376 -71.72 -106.15 4.04
C GLU A 376 -72.34 -107.33 3.30
N ALA A 377 -72.26 -108.54 3.87
CA ALA A 377 -72.87 -109.73 3.31
C ALA A 377 -74.40 -109.64 3.22
N LYS A 378 -75.07 -109.16 4.29
CA LYS A 378 -76.53 -108.93 4.30
C LYS A 378 -76.95 -107.81 3.35
N ASN A 379 -76.20 -106.72 3.29
CA ASN A 379 -76.45 -105.60 2.37
C ASN A 379 -76.28 -106.01 0.89
N ARG A 380 -75.45 -107.02 0.61
CA ARG A 380 -75.33 -107.68 -0.70
C ARG A 380 -76.41 -108.74 -0.98
N GLY A 381 -77.41 -108.88 -0.11
CA GLY A 381 -78.51 -109.83 -0.24
C GLY A 381 -78.14 -111.29 0.04
N LEU A 382 -76.97 -111.56 0.63
CA LEU A 382 -76.48 -112.92 0.85
C LEU A 382 -77.19 -113.58 2.05
N THR A 383 -77.52 -114.86 1.90
CA THR A 383 -78.21 -115.66 2.93
C THR A 383 -77.23 -116.56 3.70
N PRO A 384 -77.53 -116.99 4.94
CA PRO A 384 -76.66 -117.94 5.63
C PRO A 384 -76.56 -119.27 4.86
N CYS A 385 -75.36 -119.86 4.86
CA CYS A 385 -75.17 -121.22 4.36
C CYS A 385 -75.66 -122.25 5.39
N SER A 386 -76.62 -123.09 4.99
CA SER A 386 -77.21 -124.15 5.81
C SER A 386 -76.23 -125.26 6.27
N LYS A 387 -74.99 -125.29 5.76
CA LYS A 387 -73.91 -126.17 6.24
C LYS A 387 -72.92 -125.49 7.21
N CYS A 388 -73.09 -124.18 7.40
CA CYS A 388 -72.30 -123.33 8.29
C CYS A 388 -73.10 -122.86 9.51
N PHE A 389 -74.40 -122.61 9.33
CA PHE A 389 -75.30 -121.98 10.30
C PHE A 389 -76.63 -122.74 10.47
N GLY A 390 -76.70 -124.01 10.04
CA GLY A 390 -77.86 -124.88 10.14
C GLY A 390 -77.45 -126.33 10.37
#